data_AF-A0A7J4UQS7-F1
#
_entry.id   AF-A0A7J4UQS7-F1
#
_cell.length_a   1.000
_cell.length_b   1.000
_cell.length_c   1.000
_cell.angle_alpha   90.00
_cell.angle_beta   90.00
_cell.angle_gamma   90.00
#
_symmetry.space_group_name_H-M   'P 1'
#
loop_
_entity.id
_entity.type
_entity.pdbx_description
1 polymer ?
#
loop_
_entity_poly.entity_id
_entity_poly.type
_entity_poly.pdbx_seq_one_letter_code
_entity_poly.pdbx_strand_id
1 'polypeptide(L)'
;MGFWQWHEGLVRRISPRNISMILLGKLLVSFSISSAYSRFIIPYGFVLLLIGSVVVFHYVHATFMRWHENKETEYKHHMFGLIGILLLAIFIGAQSSHVPLKLYIGLLGVVLTIPGLIDLFRSGEKLVTKKKKSK
;
A
#
# COMPACT_ATOMS: atom_id res chain seq x y z
N MET A 1 -0.64 -22.44 7.77
CA MET A 1 -0.70 -20.97 7.96
C MET A 1 -0.96 -20.35 6.61
N GLY A 2 -2.10 -19.69 6.42
CA GLY A 2 -2.39 -19.01 5.15
C GLY A 2 -1.49 -17.79 4.94
N PHE A 3 -1.20 -17.42 3.69
CA PHE A 3 -0.38 -16.25 3.32
C PHE A 3 -0.80 -14.97 4.09
N TRP A 4 -2.11 -14.73 4.18
CA TRP A 4 -2.69 -13.58 4.88
C TRP A 4 -2.34 -13.51 6.37
N GLN A 5 -2.41 -14.65 7.07
CA GLN A 5 -2.10 -14.72 8.51
C GLN A 5 -0.60 -14.50 8.77
N TRP A 6 0.25 -15.01 7.88
CA TRP A 6 1.69 -14.79 7.96
C TRP A 6 2.05 -13.32 7.73
N HIS A 7 1.48 -12.70 6.70
CA HIS A 7 1.72 -11.29 6.37
C HIS A 7 1.21 -10.36 7.48
N GLU A 8 0.01 -10.61 8.00
CA GLU A 8 -0.56 -9.86 9.12
C GLU A 8 0.35 -9.95 10.36
N GLY A 9 0.87 -11.13 10.69
CA GLY A 9 1.79 -11.33 11.81
C GLY A 9 3.14 -10.61 11.65
N LEU A 10 3.58 -10.37 10.41
CA LEU A 10 4.76 -9.56 10.10
C LEU A 10 4.46 -8.06 10.25
N VAL A 11 3.38 -7.59 9.63
CA VAL A 11 3.03 -6.16 9.61
C VAL A 11 2.69 -5.65 11.01
N ARG A 12 2.02 -6.45 11.85
CA ARG A 12 1.71 -6.09 13.25
C ARG A 12 2.94 -5.84 14.12
N ARG A 13 4.14 -6.26 13.70
CA ARG A 13 5.40 -6.06 14.46
C ARG A 13 6.15 -4.79 14.06
N ILE A 14 5.75 -4.15 12.97
CA ILE A 14 6.34 -2.90 12.50
C ILE A 14 5.75 -1.75 13.31
N SER A 15 6.58 -0.76 13.67
CA SER A 15 6.08 0.42 14.38
C SER A 15 5.03 1.17 13.54
N PRO A 16 3.99 1.78 14.16
CA PRO A 16 2.97 2.54 13.43
C PRO A 16 3.56 3.63 12.53
N ARG A 17 4.59 4.33 13.03
CA ARG A 17 5.35 5.34 12.28
C ARG A 17 5.95 4.77 11.00
N ASN A 18 6.59 3.60 11.08
CA ASN A 18 7.25 2.98 9.93
C ASN A 18 6.23 2.41 8.93
N ILE A 19 5.07 1.93 9.39
CA ILE A 19 3.96 1.57 8.52
C ILE A 19 3.48 2.79 7.73
N SER A 20 3.26 3.93 8.39
CA SER A 20 2.86 5.18 7.71
C SER A 20 3.91 5.62 6.67
N MET A 21 5.20 5.53 6.99
CA MET A 21 6.28 5.85 6.04
C MET A 21 6.31 4.90 4.84
N ILE A 22 6.11 3.59 5.06
CA ILE A 22 6.00 2.61 3.96
C ILE A 22 4.82 2.94 3.05
N LEU A 23 3.66 3.22 3.65
CA LEU A 23 2.44 3.53 2.88
C LEU A 23 2.62 4.80 2.05
N LEU A 24 3.13 5.86 2.67
CA LEU A 24 3.43 7.11 1.97
C LEU A 24 4.47 6.89 0.87
N GLY A 25 5.54 6.15 1.15
CA GLY A 25 6.58 5.84 0.17
C GLY A 25 6.04 5.06 -1.02
N LYS A 26 5.18 4.06 -0.79
CA LYS A 26 4.49 3.32 -1.87
C LYS A 26 3.63 4.23 -2.74
N LEU A 27 2.88 5.16 -2.14
CA LEU A 27 2.07 6.10 -2.89
C LEU A 27 2.92 7.02 -3.77
N LEU A 28 4.01 7.56 -3.23
CA LEU A 28 4.93 8.43 -3.98
C LEU A 28 5.63 7.68 -5.12
N VAL A 29 6.05 6.43 -4.89
CA VAL A 29 6.65 5.58 -5.92
C VAL A 29 5.63 5.25 -7.01
N SER A 30 4.41 4.82 -6.64
CA SER A 30 3.35 4.52 -7.61
C SER A 30 2.98 5.74 -8.46
N PHE A 31 2.86 6.91 -7.84
CA PHE A 31 2.63 8.18 -8.52
C PHE A 31 3.79 8.55 -9.47
N SER A 32 5.04 8.43 -9.01
CA SER A 32 6.22 8.76 -9.81
C SER A 32 6.34 7.85 -11.03
N ILE A 33 6.13 6.55 -10.86
CA ILE A 33 6.18 5.57 -11.95
C ILE A 33 5.07 5.90 -12.96
N SER A 34 3.84 6.13 -12.50
CA SER A 34 2.74 6.40 -13.43
C SER A 34 2.91 7.72 -14.18
N SER A 35 3.49 8.75 -13.55
CA SER A 35 3.88 10.00 -14.23
C SER A 35 4.95 9.78 -15.30
N ALA A 36 5.91 8.90 -15.05
CA ALA A 36 6.94 8.54 -16.04
C ALA A 36 6.35 7.80 -17.25
N TYR A 37 5.40 6.89 -17.04
CA TYR A 37 4.74 6.09 -18.08
C TYR A 37 3.39 6.65 -18.52
N SER A 38 3.13 7.94 -18.27
CA SER A 38 1.85 8.61 -18.53
C SER A 38 1.30 8.32 -19.92
N ARG A 39 2.12 8.42 -20.97
CA ARG A 39 1.72 8.14 -22.37
C ARG A 39 1.09 6.75 -22.56
N PHE A 40 1.57 5.73 -21.85
CA PHE A 40 1.06 4.37 -21.94
C PHE A 40 -0.16 4.13 -21.06
N ILE A 41 -0.27 4.87 -19.95
CA ILE A 41 -1.31 4.67 -18.93
C ILE A 41 -2.58 5.50 -19.21
N ILE A 42 -2.43 6.69 -19.79
CA ILE A 42 -3.54 7.62 -20.10
C ILE A 42 -4.71 6.94 -20.84
N PRO A 43 -4.50 6.07 -21.86
CA PRO A 43 -5.59 5.39 -22.55
C PRO A 43 -6.47 4.54 -21.61
N TYR A 44 -5.87 4.02 -20.53
CA TYR A 44 -6.55 3.21 -19.52
C TYR A 44 -6.98 4.04 -18.30
N GLY A 45 -6.81 5.36 -18.32
CA GLY A 45 -7.04 6.25 -17.18
C GLY A 45 -8.46 6.14 -16.62
N PHE A 46 -9.47 6.11 -17.49
CA PHE A 46 -10.87 5.93 -17.05
C PHE A 46 -11.12 4.59 -16.37
N VAL A 47 -10.51 3.51 -16.87
CA VAL A 47 -10.64 2.18 -16.26
C VAL A 47 -9.97 2.16 -14.89
N LEU A 48 -8.78 2.74 -14.76
CA LEU A 48 -8.08 2.87 -13.48
C LEU A 48 -8.88 3.70 -12.47
N LEU A 49 -9.45 4.82 -12.91
CA LEU A 49 -10.30 5.67 -12.07
C LEU A 49 -11.55 4.91 -11.61
N LEU A 50 -12.24 4.22 -12.52
CA LEU A 50 -13.46 3.48 -12.21
C LEU A 50 -13.17 2.34 -11.22
N ILE A 51 -12.21 1.47 -11.53
CA ILE A 51 -11.85 0.34 -10.67
C ILE A 51 -11.34 0.85 -9.32
N GLY A 52 -10.44 1.84 -9.31
CA GLY A 52 -9.92 2.43 -8.08
C GLY A 52 -11.03 3.01 -7.20
N SER A 53 -11.95 3.76 -7.80
CA SER A 53 -13.08 4.37 -7.07
C SER A 53 -14.04 3.33 -6.52
N VAL A 54 -14.39 2.30 -7.31
CA VAL A 54 -15.27 1.20 -6.87
C VAL A 54 -14.65 0.44 -5.70
N VAL A 55 -13.35 0.13 -5.78
CA VAL A 55 -12.64 -0.59 -4.72
C VAL A 55 -12.54 0.25 -3.43
N VAL A 56 -12.23 1.54 -3.54
CA VAL A 56 -12.21 2.45 -2.38
C VAL A 56 -13.61 2.62 -1.80
N PHE A 57 -14.64 2.78 -2.62
CA PHE A 57 -16.02 2.88 -2.18
C PHE A 57 -16.45 1.62 -1.43
N HIS A 58 -16.15 0.44 -1.98
CA HIS A 58 -16.43 -0.83 -1.31
C HIS A 58 -15.73 -0.94 0.04
N TYR A 59 -14.47 -0.51 0.14
CA TYR A 59 -13.75 -0.47 1.41
C TYR A 59 -14.40 0.48 2.44
N VAL A 60 -14.73 1.71 2.02
CA VAL A 60 -15.39 2.70 2.90
C VAL A 60 -16.75 2.18 3.36
N HIS A 61 -17.55 1.65 2.45
CA HIS A 61 -18.86 1.07 2.76
C HIS A 61 -18.74 -0.13 3.71
N ALA A 62 -17.85 -1.08 3.45
CA ALA A 62 -17.64 -2.24 4.32
C ALA A 62 -17.15 -1.83 5.72
N THR A 63 -16.26 -0.84 5.80
CA THR A 63 -15.77 -0.28 7.07
C THR A 63 -16.91 0.40 7.83
N PHE A 64 -17.74 1.19 7.14
CA PHE A 64 -18.89 1.86 7.73
C PHE A 64 -19.93 0.87 8.27
N MET A 65 -20.27 -0.16 7.50
CA MET A 65 -21.22 -1.20 7.93
C MET A 65 -20.70 -1.97 9.14
N ARG A 66 -19.41 -2.31 9.17
CA ARG A 66 -18.80 -2.99 10.33
C ARG A 66 -18.76 -2.09 11.56
N TRP A 67 -18.44 -0.82 11.39
CA TRP A 67 -18.50 0.17 12.47
C TRP A 67 -19.91 0.28 13.04
N HIS A 68 -20.93 0.36 12.18
CA HIS A 68 -22.34 0.35 12.59
C HIS A 68 -22.73 -0.94 13.35
N GLU A 69 -22.18 -2.09 12.96
CA GLU A 69 -22.39 -3.37 13.65
C GLU A 69 -21.51 -3.59 14.89
N ASN A 70 -20.71 -2.60 15.31
CA ASN A 70 -19.70 -2.73 16.38
C ASN A 70 -18.72 -3.89 16.17
N LYS A 71 -18.38 -4.20 14.91
CA LYS A 71 -17.41 -5.23 14.51
C LYS A 71 -16.10 -4.59 14.06
N GLU A 72 -14.99 -5.24 14.37
CA GLU A 72 -13.68 -4.83 13.85
C GLU A 72 -13.58 -5.07 12.34
N THR A 73 -12.85 -4.20 11.65
CA THR A 73 -12.59 -4.37 10.21
C THR A 73 -11.48 -5.37 9.97
N GLU A 74 -11.75 -6.41 9.18
CA GLU A 74 -10.77 -7.42 8.84
C GLU A 74 -9.61 -6.84 8.03
N TYR A 75 -8.41 -7.34 8.29
CA TYR A 75 -7.19 -6.98 7.57
C TYR A 75 -7.32 -7.05 6.03
N LYS A 76 -8.08 -8.03 5.52
CA LYS A 76 -8.34 -8.18 4.09
C LYS A 76 -9.03 -6.96 3.48
N HIS A 77 -9.98 -6.35 4.18
CA HIS A 77 -10.67 -5.15 3.71
C HIS A 77 -9.70 -3.96 3.62
N HIS A 78 -8.83 -3.78 4.61
CA HIS A 78 -7.77 -2.76 4.54
C HIS A 78 -6.82 -2.98 3.36
N MET A 79 -6.53 -4.23 2.99
CA MET A 79 -5.72 -4.52 1.81
C MET A 79 -6.41 -4.16 0.50
N PHE A 80 -7.71 -4.45 0.37
CA PHE A 80 -8.49 -3.98 -0.77
C PHE A 80 -8.51 -2.45 -0.85
N GLY A 81 -8.74 -1.77 0.28
CA GLY A 81 -8.67 -0.31 0.36
C GLY A 81 -7.32 0.24 -0.12
N LEU A 82 -6.20 -0.35 0.32
CA LEU A 82 -4.87 0.06 -0.12
C LEU A 82 -4.68 -0.11 -1.64
N ILE A 83 -5.14 -1.22 -2.22
CA ILE A 83 -5.08 -1.44 -3.68
C ILE A 83 -5.86 -0.35 -4.42
N GLY A 84 -7.06 -0.01 -3.94
CA GLY A 84 -7.86 1.07 -4.51
C GLY A 84 -7.14 2.42 -4.49
N ILE A 85 -6.53 2.79 -3.36
CA ILE A 85 -5.76 4.03 -3.24
C ILE A 85 -4.54 4.02 -4.16
N LEU A 86 -3.84 2.90 -4.30
CA LEU A 86 -2.70 2.79 -5.21
C LEU A 86 -3.11 2.96 -6.67
N LEU A 87 -4.25 2.39 -7.09
CA LEU A 87 -4.79 2.60 -8.44
C LEU A 87 -5.11 4.07 -8.69
N LEU A 88 -5.67 4.77 -7.70
CA LEU A 88 -5.92 6.21 -7.79
C LEU A 88 -4.61 7.01 -7.84
N ALA A 89 -3.60 6.65 -7.05
CA ALA A 89 -2.28 7.28 -7.12
C ALA A 89 -1.63 7.11 -8.51
N ILE A 90 -1.77 5.92 -9.11
CA ILE A 90 -1.34 5.64 -10.48
C ILE A 90 -2.08 6.55 -11.46
N PHE A 91 -3.42 6.62 -11.37
CA PHE A 91 -4.23 7.50 -12.23
C PHE A 91 -3.78 8.97 -12.13
N ILE A 92 -3.67 9.51 -10.91
CA ILE A 92 -3.27 10.91 -10.70
C ILE A 92 -1.88 11.17 -11.25
N GLY A 93 -0.92 10.27 -11.00
CA GLY A 93 0.43 10.42 -11.53
C GLY A 93 0.46 10.37 -13.06
N ALA A 94 -0.33 9.50 -13.70
CA ALA A 94 -0.43 9.42 -15.16
C ALA A 94 -0.99 10.72 -15.78
N GLN A 95 -1.95 11.38 -15.12
CA GLN A 95 -2.44 12.70 -15.53
C GLN A 95 -1.39 13.81 -15.30
N SER A 96 -0.47 13.60 -14.36
CA SER A 96 0.57 14.54 -13.97
C SER A 96 1.89 14.33 -14.75
N SER A 97 1.80 14.16 -16.06
CA SER A 97 2.93 13.82 -16.96
C SER A 97 4.04 14.88 -16.99
N HIS A 98 3.67 16.15 -16.78
CA HIS A 98 4.53 17.32 -16.87
C HIS A 98 5.27 17.67 -15.56
N VAL A 99 5.13 16.87 -14.49
CA VAL A 99 5.80 17.17 -13.22
C VAL A 99 7.31 16.98 -13.39
N PRO A 100 8.12 18.06 -13.36
CA PRO A 100 9.57 17.96 -13.57
C PRO A 100 10.26 17.25 -12.40
N LEU A 101 9.63 17.26 -11.22
CA LEU A 101 10.16 16.67 -9.99
C LEU A 101 9.84 15.19 -9.79
N LYS A 102 9.27 14.50 -10.79
CA LYS A 102 8.83 13.10 -10.65
C LYS A 102 9.94 12.16 -10.15
N LEU A 103 11.17 12.31 -10.65
CA LEU A 103 12.31 11.52 -10.17
C LEU A 103 12.59 11.73 -8.67
N TYR A 104 12.56 12.99 -8.21
CA TYR A 104 12.76 13.32 -6.80
C TYR A 104 11.63 12.80 -5.92
N ILE A 105 10.38 12.86 -6.40
CA ILE A 105 9.22 12.27 -5.72
C ILE A 105 9.39 10.76 -5.57
N GLY A 106 9.84 10.08 -6.64
CA GLY A 106 10.15 8.65 -6.61
C GLY A 106 11.28 8.31 -5.62
N LEU A 107 12.40 9.05 -5.66
CA LEU A 107 13.52 8.87 -4.74
C LEU A 107 13.10 9.07 -3.28
N LEU A 108 12.34 10.12 -2.99
CA LEU A 108 11.77 10.36 -1.66
C LEU A 108 10.88 9.18 -1.24
N GLY A 109 10.06 8.65 -2.15
CA GLY A 109 9.23 7.48 -1.88
C GLY A 109 10.04 6.23 -1.53
N VAL A 110 11.17 6.00 -2.23
CA VAL A 110 12.09 4.90 -1.92
C VAL A 110 12.76 5.12 -0.55
N VAL A 111 13.26 6.32 -0.28
CA VAL A 111 13.90 6.63 1.01
C VAL A 111 12.92 6.41 2.17
N LEU A 112 11.66 6.80 2.02
CA LEU A 112 10.63 6.61 3.05
C LEU A 112 10.26 5.14 3.28
N THR A 113 10.46 4.26 2.30
CA THR A 113 10.18 2.82 2.47
C THR A 113 11.32 2.07 3.17
N ILE A 114 12.55 2.60 3.17
CA ILE A 114 13.73 1.93 3.75
C ILE A 114 13.57 1.60 5.25
N PRO A 115 13.17 2.53 6.15
CA PRO A 115 13.07 2.24 7.58
C PRO A 115 12.13 1.08 7.88
N GLY A 116 11.00 1.02 7.16
CA GLY A 116 10.03 -0.04 7.32
C GLY A 116 10.46 -1.38 6.71
N LEU A 117 11.25 -1.36 5.63
CA LEU A 117 11.88 -2.58 5.10
C LEU A 117 12.86 -3.18 6.12
N ILE A 118 13.69 -2.34 6.75
CA ILE A 118 14.64 -2.77 7.79
C ILE A 118 13.89 -3.45 8.96
N ASP A 119 12.79 -2.86 9.41
CA ASP A 119 11.94 -3.44 10.46
C ASP A 119 11.31 -4.76 10.04
N LEU A 120 10.87 -4.87 8.77
CA LEU A 120 10.30 -6.09 8.23
C LEU A 120 11.34 -7.23 8.21
N PHE A 121 12.56 -6.96 7.74
CA PHE A 121 13.66 -7.94 7.71
C PHE A 121 14.02 -8.41 9.12
N ARG A 122 14.20 -7.49 10.07
CA ARG A 122 14.47 -7.81 11.49
C ARG A 122 13.33 -8.63 12.11
N SER A 123 12.08 -8.34 11.76
CA SER A 123 10.91 -9.07 12.25
C SER A 123 10.80 -10.47 11.65
N GLY A 124 11.18 -10.64 10.39
CA GLY A 124 11.25 -11.92 9.68
C GLY A 124 12.31 -12.86 10.28
N GLU A 125 13.51 -12.36 10.55
CA GLU A 125 14.58 -13.16 11.20
C GLU A 125 14.16 -13.68 12.59
N LYS A 126 13.47 -12.84 13.38
CA LYS A 126 12.92 -13.22 14.69
C LYS A 126 11.84 -14.31 14.59
N LEU A 127 11.08 -14.37 13.49
CA LEU A 127 10.07 -15.42 13.24
C LEU A 127 10.73 -16.76 12.91
N VAL A 128 11.75 -16.75 12.05
CA VAL A 128 12.49 -17.95 11.64
C VAL A 128 13.24 -18.57 12.82
N THR A 129 13.91 -17.75 13.62
CA THR A 129 14.66 -18.21 14.80
C THR A 129 13.77 -18.77 15.91
N LYS A 130 12.59 -18.16 16.17
CA LYS A 130 11.63 -18.67 17.16
C LYS A 130 11.01 -20.01 16.73
N LYS A 131 10.78 -20.21 15.43
CA LYS A 131 10.29 -21.48 14.88
C LYS A 131 11.33 -22.61 14.97
N LYS A 132 12.63 -22.26 14.89
CA LYS A 132 13.75 -23.22 15.00
C LYS A 132 14.03 -23.67 16.44
N LYS A 133 13.65 -22.88 17.45
CA LYS A 133 13.76 -23.22 18.89
C LYS A 133 12.55 -23.99 19.46
N SER A 134 11.48 -24.14 18.69
CA SER A 134 10.22 -24.80 19.10
C SER A 134 10.03 -26.20 18.47
N LYS A 135 11.03 -26.66 17.72
CA LYS A 135 11.19 -28.05 17.25
C LYS A 135 12.35 -28.66 18.02
#